data_AF-A0A7C8EPZ5-F1
#
_entry.id   AF-A0A7C8EPZ5-F1
#
_cell.length_a   1.000
_cell.length_b   1.000
_cell.length_c   1.000
_cell.angle_alpha   90.00
_cell.angle_beta   90.00
_cell.angle_gamma   90.00
#
_symmetry.space_group_name_H-M   'P 1'
#
loop_
_entity.id
_entity.type
_entity.pdbx_description
1 polymer ?
#
loop_
_entity_poly.entity_id
_entity_poly.type
_entity_poly.pdbx_seq_one_letter_code
_entity_poly.pdbx_strand_id
1 'polypeptide(L)'
;MESRAYTHIDRGVVTLGNRWIERQWSTFLGRTSSFVQKGDGVEWVAGGCGEFRVEVDDTSFGVLDFGEVAWSEENSAVGATVVVRKTRPGLDVSIRTLAWHKYPALVRSVRVYNRGSQSVFLKGATVDSLSLRRDAIVEDAGDTGVALTLADRGLIAGAMHGAAAESRAGVLAVTAPCARTVAPGESWTSPETFLVAYWGALGDALRFTLAEFLERCVSFKNQSVV
;
A
#
# COMPACT_ATOMS: atom_id res chain seq x y z
N MET A 1 16.06 4.35 -22.57
CA MET A 1 15.82 5.32 -21.47
C MET A 1 15.05 4.56 -20.40
N GLU A 2 15.64 4.31 -19.23
CA GLU A 2 14.92 3.60 -18.15
C GLU A 2 13.77 4.48 -17.67
N SER A 3 12.54 3.96 -17.75
CA SER A 3 11.36 4.68 -17.27
C SER A 3 11.45 4.83 -15.75
N ARG A 4 11.61 6.06 -15.28
CA ARG A 4 11.50 6.41 -13.86
C ARG A 4 10.08 6.13 -13.35
N ALA A 5 9.96 6.07 -12.02
CA ALA A 5 8.66 6.13 -11.37
C ALA A 5 8.03 7.51 -11.58
N TYR A 6 6.71 7.56 -11.61
CA TYR A 6 5.94 8.76 -11.93
C TYR A 6 4.62 8.79 -11.17
N THR A 7 4.09 9.98 -11.02
CA THR A 7 2.73 10.27 -10.55
C THR A 7 1.96 11.02 -11.62
N HIS A 8 0.65 10.85 -11.63
CA HIS A 8 -0.26 11.68 -12.40
C HIS A 8 -1.57 11.83 -11.64
N ILE A 9 -2.00 13.08 -11.43
CA ILE A 9 -3.27 13.41 -10.77
C ILE A 9 -4.10 14.21 -11.77
N ASP A 10 -5.23 13.65 -12.20
CA ASP A 10 -6.22 14.33 -13.04
C ASP A 10 -7.58 14.40 -12.30
N ARG A 11 -8.62 14.98 -12.92
CA ARG A 11 -9.93 15.25 -12.31
C ARG A 11 -10.66 13.99 -11.82
N GLY A 12 -10.35 12.80 -12.34
CA GLY A 12 -11.04 11.55 -11.98
C GLY A 12 -10.15 10.43 -11.43
N VAL A 13 -8.85 10.50 -11.70
CA VAL A 13 -7.92 9.40 -11.47
C VAL A 13 -6.61 9.92 -10.91
N VAL A 14 -6.08 9.20 -9.92
CA VAL A 14 -4.68 9.30 -9.50
C VAL A 14 -3.96 8.05 -9.96
N THR A 15 -2.80 8.21 -10.58
CA THR A 15 -1.96 7.13 -11.07
C THR A 15 -0.59 7.24 -10.42
N LEU A 16 -0.08 6.11 -9.95
CA LEU A 16 1.29 5.95 -9.47
C LEU A 16 1.88 4.70 -10.12
N GLY A 17 3.05 4.82 -10.71
CA GLY A 17 3.68 3.66 -11.32
C GLY A 17 5.16 3.84 -11.56
N ASN A 18 5.76 2.77 -12.05
CA ASN A 18 7.11 2.74 -12.57
C ASN A 18 7.16 1.91 -13.86
N ARG A 19 8.34 1.44 -14.25
CA ARG A 19 8.51 0.61 -15.46
C ARG A 19 7.70 -0.70 -15.41
N TRP A 20 7.44 -1.23 -14.22
CA TRP A 20 6.97 -2.60 -13.99
C TRP A 20 5.52 -2.68 -13.55
N ILE A 21 5.06 -1.72 -12.77
CA ILE A 21 3.73 -1.73 -12.18
C ILE A 21 3.11 -0.35 -12.20
N GLU A 22 1.79 -0.29 -12.23
CA GLU A 22 0.99 0.92 -12.13
C GLU A 22 -0.26 0.65 -11.29
N ARG A 23 -0.52 1.51 -10.31
CA ARG A 23 -1.74 1.50 -9.53
C ARG A 23 -2.52 2.78 -9.79
N GLN A 24 -3.83 2.64 -9.92
CA GLN A 24 -4.74 3.75 -10.12
C GLN A 24 -5.80 3.80 -9.02
N TRP A 25 -6.20 5.02 -8.67
CA TRP A 25 -7.27 5.30 -7.73
C TRP A 25 -8.27 6.28 -8.31
N SER A 26 -9.54 6.12 -7.94
CA SER A 26 -10.54 7.17 -8.15
C SER A 26 -10.23 8.36 -7.23
N THR A 27 -10.12 9.56 -7.78
CA THR A 27 -9.91 10.79 -6.99
C THR A 27 -11.08 11.08 -6.05
N PHE A 28 -12.29 10.75 -6.50
CA PHE A 28 -13.54 10.94 -5.77
C PHE A 28 -13.76 9.89 -4.68
N LEU A 29 -13.71 8.61 -5.07
CA LEU A 29 -14.04 7.52 -4.14
C LEU A 29 -12.85 7.10 -3.29
N GLY A 30 -11.62 7.47 -3.66
CA GLY A 30 -10.38 7.01 -3.02
C GLY A 30 -10.16 5.49 -3.11
N ARG A 31 -10.90 4.78 -3.97
CA ARG A 31 -10.74 3.33 -4.12
C ARG A 31 -9.72 3.03 -5.19
N THR A 32 -8.93 1.97 -5.00
CA THR A 32 -8.12 1.41 -6.09
C THR A 32 -9.06 0.92 -7.19
N SER A 33 -8.87 1.43 -8.39
CA SER A 33 -9.65 1.08 -9.58
C SER A 33 -8.91 0.13 -10.52
N SER A 34 -7.58 0.12 -10.46
CA SER A 34 -6.72 -0.73 -11.30
C SER A 34 -5.37 -0.93 -10.64
N PHE A 35 -4.78 -2.12 -10.81
CA PHE A 35 -3.40 -2.41 -10.46
C PHE A 35 -2.78 -3.34 -11.51
N VAL A 36 -2.01 -2.75 -12.41
CA VAL A 36 -1.46 -3.42 -13.59
C VAL A 36 0.01 -3.74 -13.39
N GLN A 37 0.39 -4.99 -13.66
CA GLN A 37 1.76 -5.36 -13.97
C GLN A 37 2.01 -5.19 -15.48
N LYS A 38 2.91 -4.27 -15.79
CA LYS A 38 3.31 -3.87 -17.14
C LYS A 38 4.14 -4.94 -17.84
N GLY A 39 4.33 -4.77 -19.15
CA GLY A 39 4.81 -5.80 -20.06
C GLY A 39 3.63 -6.29 -20.88
N ASP A 40 2.87 -7.23 -20.34
CA ASP A 40 1.68 -7.79 -21.01
C ASP A 40 0.34 -7.25 -20.48
N GLY A 41 0.38 -6.31 -19.53
CA GLY A 41 -0.82 -5.63 -19.03
C GLY A 41 -1.69 -6.49 -18.12
N VAL A 42 -1.08 -7.23 -17.20
CA VAL A 42 -1.82 -8.08 -16.26
C VAL A 42 -2.48 -7.21 -15.20
N GLU A 43 -3.80 -7.15 -15.25
CA GLU A 43 -4.63 -6.53 -14.21
C GLU A 43 -4.78 -7.50 -13.02
N TRP A 44 -4.42 -7.03 -11.82
CA TRP A 44 -4.45 -7.82 -10.59
C TRP A 44 -5.74 -7.64 -9.80
N VAL A 45 -6.45 -6.51 -9.95
CA VAL A 45 -7.71 -6.28 -9.23
C VAL A 45 -8.93 -6.64 -10.07
N ALA A 46 -9.92 -7.28 -9.45
CA ALA A 46 -11.18 -7.65 -10.09
C ALA A 46 -12.24 -6.54 -10.07
N GLY A 47 -11.92 -5.37 -9.49
CA GLY A 47 -12.84 -4.23 -9.37
C GLY A 47 -12.42 -3.23 -8.30
N GLY A 48 -13.34 -2.35 -7.92
CA GLY A 48 -13.10 -1.32 -6.91
C GLY A 48 -12.83 -1.90 -5.52
N CYS A 49 -11.65 -1.64 -4.95
CA CYS A 49 -11.20 -2.21 -3.68
C CYS A 49 -11.33 -1.21 -2.51
N GLY A 50 -11.64 -1.72 -1.31
CA GLY A 50 -11.59 -0.95 -0.06
C GLY A 50 -10.14 -0.70 0.33
N GLU A 51 -9.56 0.39 -0.17
CA GLU A 51 -8.13 0.74 -0.14
C GLU A 51 -7.42 0.67 1.23
N PHE A 52 -8.16 0.94 2.32
CA PHE A 52 -7.69 0.87 3.71
C PHE A 52 -8.90 0.78 4.66
N ARG A 53 -8.62 0.43 5.91
CA ARG A 53 -9.59 0.48 7.02
C ARG A 53 -8.86 0.80 8.33
N VAL A 54 -9.47 1.60 9.19
CA VAL A 54 -8.99 1.84 10.56
C VAL A 54 -10.11 1.61 11.56
N GLU A 55 -9.80 0.96 12.67
CA GLU A 55 -10.73 0.67 13.75
C GLU A 55 -10.35 1.53 14.95
N VAL A 56 -11.22 2.47 15.29
CA VAL A 56 -11.01 3.44 16.38
C VAL A 56 -12.17 3.32 17.35
N ASP A 57 -11.84 3.03 18.60
CA ASP A 57 -12.78 2.63 19.64
C ASP A 57 -13.67 1.48 19.10
N ASP A 58 -14.98 1.60 19.15
CA ASP A 58 -15.91 0.59 18.60
C ASP A 58 -16.37 0.87 17.17
N THR A 59 -15.69 1.79 16.46
CA THR A 59 -16.08 2.21 15.11
C THR A 59 -15.04 1.80 14.07
N SER A 60 -15.51 1.30 12.93
CA SER A 60 -14.68 1.02 11.76
C SER A 60 -14.85 2.12 10.73
N PHE A 61 -13.76 2.71 10.27
CA PHE A 61 -13.72 3.71 9.21
C PHE A 61 -12.98 3.16 8.00
N GLY A 62 -13.67 3.14 6.86
CA GLY A 62 -13.11 2.86 5.55
C GLY A 62 -13.02 4.12 4.70
N VAL A 63 -12.79 3.89 3.41
CA VAL A 63 -12.50 4.95 2.43
C VAL A 63 -13.58 6.02 2.31
N LEU A 64 -14.86 5.62 2.46
CA LEU A 64 -16.02 6.49 2.26
C LEU A 64 -16.47 7.23 3.54
N ASP A 65 -15.87 6.92 4.69
CA ASP A 65 -16.25 7.51 5.97
C ASP A 65 -15.55 8.85 6.27
N PHE A 66 -14.80 9.36 5.30
CA PHE A 66 -14.07 10.62 5.33
C PHE A 66 -14.66 11.58 4.29
N GLY A 67 -14.98 12.79 4.71
CA GLY A 67 -15.70 13.76 3.87
C GLY A 67 -14.78 14.51 2.90
N GLU A 68 -13.55 14.80 3.32
CA GLU A 68 -12.57 15.48 2.49
C GLU A 68 -11.46 14.51 2.07
N VAL A 69 -11.09 14.55 0.79
CA VAL A 69 -9.97 13.80 0.22
C VAL A 69 -9.09 14.78 -0.53
N ALA A 70 -7.84 14.94 -0.08
CA ALA A 70 -6.83 15.74 -0.75
C ALA A 70 -5.71 14.84 -1.27
N TRP A 71 -5.28 15.08 -2.50
CA TRP A 71 -4.20 14.35 -3.17
C TRP A 71 -3.01 15.27 -3.39
N SER A 72 -1.81 14.77 -3.14
CA SER A 72 -0.57 15.46 -3.47
C SER A 72 0.48 14.47 -3.97
N GLU A 73 1.46 14.99 -4.68
CA GLU A 73 2.58 14.21 -5.21
C GLU A 73 3.91 14.71 -4.64
N GLU A 74 4.85 13.79 -4.50
CA GLU A 74 6.22 14.07 -4.09
C GLU A 74 7.18 13.24 -4.95
N ASN A 75 8.24 13.86 -5.45
CA ASN A 75 9.28 13.17 -6.22
C ASN A 75 10.61 13.25 -5.47
N SER A 76 11.34 12.15 -5.43
CA SER A 76 12.63 12.02 -4.76
C SER A 76 13.62 11.27 -5.64
N ALA A 77 14.89 11.21 -5.22
CA ALA A 77 15.89 10.39 -5.92
C ALA A 77 15.58 8.88 -5.89
N VAL A 78 14.73 8.43 -4.96
CA VAL A 78 14.37 7.02 -4.78
C VAL A 78 13.17 6.60 -5.64
N GLY A 79 12.22 7.52 -5.81
CA GLY A 79 10.92 7.18 -6.37
C GLY A 79 9.96 8.36 -6.42
N ALA A 80 8.78 8.08 -6.95
CA ALA A 80 7.65 8.99 -6.98
C ALA A 80 6.61 8.55 -5.94
N THR A 81 5.98 9.50 -5.27
CA THR A 81 5.07 9.24 -4.15
C THR A 81 3.76 9.96 -4.36
N VAL A 82 2.67 9.25 -4.13
CA VAL A 82 1.35 9.84 -3.94
C VAL A 82 1.03 9.85 -2.45
N VAL A 83 0.53 10.99 -1.98
CA VAL A 83 -0.03 11.12 -0.64
C VAL A 83 -1.52 11.45 -0.79
N VAL A 84 -2.37 10.64 -0.14
CA VAL A 84 -3.78 10.95 0.04
C VAL A 84 -4.03 11.29 1.49
N ARG A 85 -4.67 12.43 1.75
CA ARG A 85 -5.13 12.86 3.07
C ARG A 85 -6.65 12.78 3.09
N LYS A 86 -7.17 12.12 4.11
CA LYS A 86 -8.59 11.89 4.35
C LYS A 86 -8.94 12.47 5.71
N THR A 87 -9.85 13.43 5.71
CA THR A 87 -10.18 14.20 6.92
C THR A 87 -11.65 14.04 7.28
N ARG A 88 -11.90 13.93 8.58
CA ARG A 88 -13.22 14.01 9.21
C ARG A 88 -13.08 14.70 10.58
N PRO A 89 -14.20 15.09 11.22
CA PRO A 89 -14.14 15.64 12.57
C PRO A 89 -13.37 14.71 13.52
N GLY A 90 -12.34 15.25 14.17
CA GLY A 90 -11.52 14.56 15.17
C GLY A 90 -10.42 13.64 14.63
N LEU A 91 -10.38 13.33 13.34
CA LEU A 91 -9.45 12.32 12.80
C LEU A 91 -8.96 12.69 11.39
N ASP A 92 -7.64 12.62 11.21
CA ASP A 92 -6.99 12.67 9.90
C ASP A 92 -6.28 11.35 9.62
N VAL A 93 -6.44 10.85 8.40
CA VAL A 93 -5.70 9.70 7.89
C VAL A 93 -4.90 10.13 6.67
N SER A 94 -3.58 9.93 6.71
CA SER A 94 -2.69 10.16 5.58
C SER A 94 -2.14 8.83 5.10
N ILE A 95 -2.30 8.54 3.81
CA ILE A 95 -1.76 7.33 3.20
C ILE A 95 -0.72 7.74 2.18
N ARG A 96 0.49 7.20 2.34
CA ARG A 96 1.64 7.49 1.49
C ARG A 96 1.97 6.24 0.70
N THR A 97 1.95 6.32 -0.64
CA THR A 97 2.36 5.22 -1.52
C THR A 97 3.51 5.68 -2.41
N LEU A 98 4.66 5.01 -2.31
CA LEU A 98 5.89 5.25 -3.05
C LEU A 98 6.06 4.18 -4.13
N ALA A 99 6.26 4.58 -5.38
CA ALA A 99 6.77 3.72 -6.43
C ALA A 99 8.28 3.91 -6.57
N TRP A 100 9.02 2.81 -6.49
CA TRP A 100 10.48 2.84 -6.62
C TRP A 100 10.90 3.05 -8.08
N HIS A 101 11.95 3.83 -8.30
CA HIS A 101 12.54 3.99 -9.63
C HIS A 101 13.21 2.72 -10.15
N LYS A 102 13.89 1.97 -9.26
CA LYS A 102 14.80 0.87 -9.63
C LYS A 102 14.25 -0.53 -9.34
N TYR A 103 13.13 -0.62 -8.63
CA TYR A 103 12.56 -1.90 -8.23
C TYR A 103 11.11 -2.01 -8.72
N PRO A 104 10.63 -3.23 -9.03
CA PRO A 104 9.24 -3.48 -9.41
C PRO A 104 8.31 -3.42 -8.20
N ALA A 105 8.41 -2.35 -7.39
CA ALA A 105 7.83 -2.29 -6.06
C ALA A 105 7.06 -1.00 -5.77
N LEU A 106 5.92 -1.14 -5.11
CA LEU A 106 5.25 -0.07 -4.37
C LEU A 106 5.45 -0.30 -2.87
N VAL A 107 5.69 0.78 -2.12
CA VAL A 107 5.72 0.79 -0.66
C VAL A 107 4.62 1.71 -0.16
N ARG A 108 3.90 1.30 0.89
CA ARG A 108 2.74 2.02 1.39
C ARG A 108 2.71 2.08 2.91
N SER A 109 2.40 3.24 3.46
CA SER A 109 2.19 3.43 4.91
C SER A 109 0.97 4.31 5.19
N VAL A 110 0.35 4.07 6.34
CA VAL A 110 -0.83 4.80 6.82
C VAL A 110 -0.48 5.51 8.12
N ARG A 111 -0.79 6.80 8.20
CA ARG A 111 -0.68 7.59 9.43
C ARG A 111 -2.07 8.02 9.87
N VAL A 112 -2.39 7.76 11.13
CA VAL A 112 -3.63 8.19 11.79
C VAL A 112 -3.28 9.27 12.80
N TYR A 113 -3.88 10.44 12.66
CA TYR A 113 -3.64 11.63 13.50
C TYR A 113 -4.92 12.03 14.23
N ASN A 114 -4.83 12.13 15.55
CA ASN A 114 -5.97 12.54 16.38
C ASN A 114 -6.05 14.06 16.47
N ARG A 115 -7.07 14.64 15.81
CA ARG A 115 -7.39 16.07 15.83
C ARG A 115 -8.44 16.44 16.86
N GLY A 116 -9.00 15.46 17.53
CA GLY A 116 -10.01 15.65 18.56
C GLY A 116 -9.43 16.27 19.82
N SER A 117 -10.31 16.61 20.75
CA SER A 117 -9.96 17.06 22.09
C SER A 117 -9.84 15.91 23.10
N GLN A 118 -10.14 14.67 22.68
CA GLN A 118 -10.11 13.47 23.51
C GLN A 118 -9.20 12.42 22.90
N SER A 119 -8.60 11.60 23.75
CA SER A 119 -7.84 10.44 23.30
C SER A 119 -8.76 9.42 22.64
N VAL A 120 -8.23 8.73 21.63
CA VAL A 120 -8.93 7.63 20.94
C VAL A 120 -8.13 6.35 21.04
N PHE A 121 -8.80 5.19 21.06
CA PHE A 121 -8.13 3.90 21.05
C PHE A 121 -8.12 3.30 19.65
N LEU A 122 -6.96 3.27 19.01
CA LEU A 122 -6.80 2.59 17.73
C LEU A 122 -6.68 1.08 18.00
N LYS A 123 -7.58 0.26 17.44
CA LYS A 123 -7.62 -1.20 17.64
C LYS A 123 -6.88 -1.96 16.54
N GLY A 124 -7.19 -1.62 15.29
CA GLY A 124 -6.75 -2.33 14.10
C GLY A 124 -6.63 -1.39 12.90
N ALA A 125 -5.73 -1.74 11.97
CA ALA A 125 -5.57 -0.99 10.73
C ALA A 125 -5.25 -1.95 9.57
N THR A 126 -6.07 -1.92 8.53
CA THR A 126 -5.76 -2.50 7.22
C THR A 126 -5.11 -1.42 6.38
N VAL A 127 -3.82 -1.59 6.10
CA VAL A 127 -2.96 -0.59 5.41
C VAL A 127 -3.12 -0.68 3.89
N ASP A 128 -3.33 -1.89 3.39
CA ASP A 128 -3.63 -2.14 1.98
C ASP A 128 -4.66 -3.27 1.86
N SER A 129 -5.57 -3.14 0.91
CA SER A 129 -6.47 -4.22 0.56
C SER A 129 -6.85 -4.17 -0.91
N LEU A 130 -6.72 -5.33 -1.55
CA LEU A 130 -6.95 -5.53 -2.98
C LEU A 130 -7.91 -6.70 -3.17
N SER A 131 -9.04 -6.42 -3.83
CA SER A 131 -9.96 -7.44 -4.35
C SER A 131 -9.34 -8.03 -5.62
N LEU A 132 -8.81 -9.23 -5.49
CA LEU A 132 -7.97 -9.86 -6.49
C LEU A 132 -8.80 -10.49 -7.61
N ARG A 133 -8.17 -10.64 -8.77
CA ARG A 133 -8.59 -11.58 -9.81
C ARG A 133 -8.72 -13.01 -9.25
N ARG A 134 -9.69 -13.77 -9.75
CA ARG A 134 -10.06 -15.11 -9.21
C ARG A 134 -9.20 -16.27 -9.72
N ASP A 135 -8.50 -16.06 -10.82
CA ASP A 135 -7.66 -17.05 -11.50
C ASP A 135 -6.18 -16.97 -11.10
N ALA A 136 -5.81 -16.06 -10.19
CA ALA A 136 -4.50 -16.07 -9.57
C ALA A 136 -4.43 -17.18 -8.49
N ILE A 137 -3.31 -17.88 -8.45
CA ILE A 137 -2.98 -18.83 -7.39
C ILE A 137 -2.43 -18.03 -6.22
N VAL A 138 -2.96 -18.26 -5.03
CA VAL A 138 -2.48 -17.65 -3.79
C VAL A 138 -1.53 -18.63 -3.12
N GLU A 139 -0.30 -18.19 -2.87
CA GLU A 139 0.76 -18.99 -2.26
C GLU A 139 1.32 -18.26 -1.03
N ASP A 140 1.75 -19.04 -0.05
CA ASP A 140 2.47 -18.50 1.11
C ASP A 140 3.88 -18.07 0.69
N ALA A 141 4.24 -16.81 0.96
CA ALA A 141 5.57 -16.27 0.73
C ALA A 141 6.41 -16.24 2.01
N GLY A 142 6.05 -17.06 3.01
CA GLY A 142 6.70 -17.17 4.31
C GLY A 142 6.46 -15.94 5.18
N ASP A 143 7.41 -15.66 6.08
CA ASP A 143 7.35 -14.50 7.00
C ASP A 143 7.25 -13.15 6.27
N THR A 144 7.53 -13.14 4.98
CA THR A 144 7.48 -11.97 4.11
C THR A 144 6.09 -11.61 3.60
N GLY A 145 5.13 -12.53 3.61
CA GLY A 145 3.73 -12.24 3.25
C GLY A 145 3.09 -13.29 2.32
N VAL A 146 2.32 -12.84 1.33
CA VAL A 146 1.53 -13.68 0.42
C VAL A 146 1.93 -13.39 -1.03
N ALA A 147 2.08 -14.44 -1.83
CA ALA A 147 2.30 -14.34 -3.26
C ALA A 147 1.02 -14.64 -4.06
N LEU A 148 0.86 -13.94 -5.17
CA LEU A 148 -0.18 -14.15 -6.17
C LEU A 148 0.48 -14.50 -7.49
N THR A 149 0.34 -15.75 -7.92
CA THR A 149 0.97 -16.26 -9.14
C THR A 149 -0.05 -16.41 -10.25
N LEU A 150 0.29 -15.95 -11.45
CA LEU A 150 -0.43 -16.23 -12.68
C LEU A 150 0.57 -16.64 -13.75
N ALA A 151 0.59 -17.93 -14.10
CA ALA A 151 1.57 -18.48 -15.03
C ALA A 151 3.02 -18.19 -14.59
N ASP A 152 3.77 -17.41 -15.37
CA ASP A 152 5.20 -17.14 -15.20
C ASP A 152 5.51 -15.81 -14.49
N ARG A 153 4.55 -15.28 -13.72
CA ARG A 153 4.69 -13.98 -13.05
C ARG A 153 3.81 -13.90 -11.84
N GLY A 154 4.04 -12.88 -11.02
CA GLY A 154 3.17 -12.63 -9.92
C GLY A 154 3.42 -11.34 -9.17
N LEU A 155 2.69 -11.23 -8.06
CA LEU A 155 2.76 -10.15 -7.12
C LEU A 155 3.02 -10.71 -5.72
N ILE A 156 4.06 -10.25 -5.05
CA ILE A 156 4.27 -10.52 -3.63
C ILE A 156 3.75 -9.32 -2.85
N ALA A 157 2.83 -9.57 -1.93
CA ALA A 157 2.31 -8.60 -1.00
C ALA A 157 2.78 -8.92 0.41
N GLY A 158 3.33 -7.93 1.10
CA GLY A 158 3.95 -8.14 2.38
C GLY A 158 4.07 -6.89 3.20
N ALA A 159 4.77 -7.01 4.33
CA ALA A 159 5.01 -5.89 5.20
C ALA A 159 6.40 -5.92 5.85
N MET A 160 6.88 -4.73 6.16
CA MET A 160 8.08 -4.48 6.93
C MET A 160 7.70 -4.53 8.40
N HIS A 161 8.17 -5.52 9.15
CA HIS A 161 8.03 -5.67 10.61
C HIS A 161 6.60 -5.61 11.19
N GLY A 162 6.13 -6.71 11.77
CA GLY A 162 4.97 -6.74 12.67
C GLY A 162 3.59 -6.70 11.99
N ALA A 163 3.49 -6.25 10.75
CA ALA A 163 2.28 -6.34 9.95
C ALA A 163 2.15 -7.72 9.26
N ALA A 164 0.92 -8.16 9.02
CA ALA A 164 0.60 -9.45 8.43
C ALA A 164 -0.13 -9.27 7.10
N ALA A 165 0.30 -9.99 6.07
CA ALA A 165 -0.42 -10.10 4.81
C ALA A 165 -1.23 -11.41 4.81
N GLU A 166 -2.49 -11.33 4.44
CA GLU A 166 -3.37 -12.49 4.30
C GLU A 166 -4.23 -12.36 3.05
N SER A 167 -4.63 -13.49 2.48
CA SER A 167 -5.61 -13.53 1.39
C SER A 167 -6.78 -14.40 1.81
N ARG A 168 -7.98 -13.81 1.84
CA ARG A 168 -9.20 -14.50 2.22
C ARG A 168 -10.34 -14.12 1.29
N ALA A 169 -11.03 -15.13 0.76
CA ALA A 169 -12.20 -14.95 -0.12
C ALA A 169 -11.92 -14.01 -1.31
N GLY A 170 -10.73 -14.09 -1.90
CA GLY A 170 -10.32 -13.25 -3.04
C GLY A 170 -9.96 -11.82 -2.66
N VAL A 171 -9.80 -11.50 -1.38
CA VAL A 171 -9.29 -10.22 -0.90
C VAL A 171 -7.94 -10.44 -0.27
N LEU A 172 -6.91 -9.82 -0.84
CA LEU A 172 -5.65 -9.59 -0.16
C LEU A 172 -5.82 -8.43 0.81
N ALA A 173 -5.38 -8.62 2.05
CA ALA A 173 -5.35 -7.58 3.06
C ALA A 173 -3.98 -7.60 3.75
N VAL A 174 -3.41 -6.42 3.94
CA VAL A 174 -2.22 -6.24 4.76
C VAL A 174 -2.61 -5.44 5.99
N THR A 175 -2.52 -6.08 7.16
CA THR A 175 -2.95 -5.54 8.44
C THR A 175 -1.76 -5.19 9.30
N ALA A 176 -1.85 -4.06 10.00
CA ALA A 176 -0.80 -3.58 10.89
C ALA A 176 -1.26 -3.63 12.36
N PRO A 177 -0.40 -4.08 13.27
CA PRO A 177 -0.68 -4.01 14.70
C PRO A 177 -0.67 -2.55 15.13
N CYS A 178 -1.73 -2.14 15.81
CA CYS A 178 -1.89 -0.75 16.17
C CYS A 178 -2.73 -0.52 17.43
N ALA A 179 -2.96 -1.56 18.24
CA ALA A 179 -3.68 -1.50 19.50
C ALA A 179 -3.01 -0.52 20.47
N ARG A 180 -3.49 0.74 20.51
CA ARG A 180 -2.94 1.80 21.36
C ARG A 180 -3.86 2.99 21.50
N THR A 181 -3.69 3.73 22.59
CA THR A 181 -4.27 5.06 22.73
C THR A 181 -3.45 6.08 21.94
N VAL A 182 -4.14 6.96 21.21
CA VAL A 182 -3.56 8.12 20.51
C VAL A 182 -4.13 9.38 21.15
N ALA A 183 -3.29 10.15 21.85
CA ALA A 183 -3.73 11.36 22.53
C ALA A 183 -4.05 12.50 21.54
N PRO A 184 -4.78 13.55 21.96
CA PRO A 184 -4.98 14.75 21.15
C PRO A 184 -3.66 15.31 20.64
N GLY A 185 -3.58 15.56 19.32
CA GLY A 185 -2.37 16.09 18.69
C GLY A 185 -1.25 15.05 18.47
N GLU A 186 -1.48 13.78 18.78
CA GLU A 186 -0.56 12.69 18.46
C GLU A 186 -0.96 11.92 17.20
N SER A 187 -0.01 11.13 16.68
CA SER A 187 -0.27 10.22 15.57
C SER A 187 0.33 8.84 15.80
N TRP A 188 -0.33 7.85 15.21
CA TRP A 188 0.27 6.54 14.93
C TRP A 188 0.62 6.44 13.45
N THR A 189 1.73 5.77 13.12
CA THR A 189 2.11 5.43 11.74
C THR A 189 2.28 3.92 11.67
N SER A 190 1.68 3.31 10.65
CA SER A 190 1.80 1.89 10.38
C SER A 190 3.24 1.51 10.02
N PRO A 191 3.64 0.26 10.25
CA PRO A 191 4.73 -0.31 9.51
C PRO A 191 4.47 -0.18 8.00
N GLU A 192 5.54 -0.10 7.23
CA GLU A 192 5.44 -0.03 5.78
C GLU A 192 5.00 -1.38 5.22
N THR A 193 4.15 -1.35 4.22
CA THR A 193 3.69 -2.50 3.46
C THR A 193 4.23 -2.39 2.04
N PHE A 194 4.32 -3.51 1.33
CA PHE A 194 4.85 -3.52 -0.02
C PHE A 194 4.09 -4.43 -0.96
N LEU A 195 4.15 -4.08 -2.23
CA LEU A 195 3.69 -4.86 -3.37
C LEU A 195 4.84 -4.94 -4.36
N VAL A 196 5.38 -6.14 -4.60
CA VAL A 196 6.52 -6.39 -5.48
C VAL A 196 6.10 -7.30 -6.62
N ALA A 197 6.16 -6.81 -7.85
CA ALA A 197 5.95 -7.64 -9.03
C ALA A 197 7.19 -8.47 -9.35
N TYR A 198 6.98 -9.71 -9.80
CA TYR A 198 8.03 -10.60 -10.24
C TYR A 198 7.67 -11.34 -11.53
N TRP A 199 8.70 -11.92 -12.14
CA TRP A 199 8.65 -12.79 -13.31
C TRP A 199 9.46 -14.04 -13.04
N GLY A 200 9.09 -15.15 -13.69
CA GLY A 200 9.66 -16.46 -13.47
C GLY A 200 9.08 -17.17 -12.24
N ALA A 201 9.86 -18.10 -11.70
CA ALA A 201 9.46 -18.92 -10.57
C ALA A 201 9.42 -18.12 -9.27
N LEU A 202 8.38 -18.34 -8.45
CA LEU A 202 8.22 -17.68 -7.15
C LEU A 202 9.44 -17.87 -6.25
N GLY A 203 10.04 -19.07 -6.20
CA GLY A 203 11.23 -19.32 -5.38
C GLY A 203 12.43 -18.43 -5.74
N ASP A 204 12.61 -18.09 -7.01
CA ASP A 204 13.68 -17.17 -7.45
C ASP A 204 13.31 -15.72 -7.14
N ALA A 205 12.04 -15.35 -7.32
CA ALA A 205 11.54 -14.04 -6.95
C ALA A 205 11.74 -13.75 -5.45
N LEU A 206 11.46 -14.73 -4.58
CA LEU A 206 11.68 -14.60 -3.14
C LEU A 206 13.17 -14.44 -2.79
N ARG A 207 14.03 -15.29 -3.38
CA ARG A 207 15.46 -15.31 -3.07
C ARG A 207 16.24 -14.11 -3.60
N PHE A 208 15.85 -13.58 -4.76
CA PHE A 208 16.63 -12.55 -5.44
C PHE A 208 15.89 -11.20 -5.45
N THR A 209 14.71 -11.14 -6.06
CA THR A 209 13.98 -9.88 -6.26
C THR A 209 13.51 -9.29 -4.93
N LEU A 210 12.83 -10.09 -4.10
CA LEU A 210 12.30 -9.62 -2.83
C LEU A 210 13.44 -9.37 -1.84
N ALA A 211 14.38 -10.31 -1.68
CA ALA A 211 15.50 -10.15 -0.76
C ALA A 211 16.31 -8.87 -1.01
N GLU A 212 16.67 -8.60 -2.27
CA GLU A 212 17.39 -7.37 -2.65
C GLU A 212 16.56 -6.12 -2.34
N PHE A 213 15.26 -6.14 -2.67
CA PHE A 213 14.37 -5.02 -2.38
C PHE A 213 14.27 -4.72 -0.87
N LEU A 214 14.13 -5.75 -0.04
CA LEU A 214 14.03 -5.60 1.42
C LEU A 214 15.33 -5.03 2.02
N GLU A 215 16.49 -5.53 1.59
CA GLU A 215 17.80 -5.01 2.02
C GLU A 215 17.93 -3.50 1.73
N ARG A 216 17.43 -3.08 0.56
CA ARG A 216 17.47 -1.68 0.14
C ARG A 216 16.52 -0.78 0.92
N CYS A 217 15.35 -1.29 1.29
CA CYS A 217 14.45 -0.58 2.18
C CYS A 217 15.08 -0.30 3.54
N VAL A 218 15.83 -1.27 4.10
CA VAL A 218 16.56 -1.09 5.36
C VAL A 218 17.69 -0.05 5.21
N SER A 219 18.49 -0.16 4.14
CA SER A 219 19.61 0.75 3.88
C SER A 219 19.15 2.21 3.74
N PHE A 220 18.04 2.47 3.04
CA PHE A 220 17.50 3.81 2.85
C PHE A 220 17.02 4.45 4.16
N LYS A 221 16.38 3.66 5.05
CA LYS A 221 15.93 4.15 6.35
C LYS A 221 17.09 4.64 7.22
N ASN A 222 18.20 3.91 7.22
CA ASN A 222 19.38 4.29 8.01
C ASN A 222 20.05 5.59 7.50
N GLN A 223 19.82 5.97 6.24
CA GLN A 223 20.34 7.22 5.66
C GLN A 223 19.42 8.43 5.89
N SER A 224 18.15 8.21 6.25
CA SER A 224 17.14 9.27 6.39
C SER A 224 16.98 9.79 7.82
N VAL A 225 17.83 9.33 8.77
CA VAL A 225 17.81 9.68 10.21
C VAL A 225 18.95 10.66 10.57
N VAL A 226 19.57 11.33 9.59
CA VAL A 226 20.63 12.34 9.79
C VAL A 226 20.11 13.73 9.48
#